data_AF-A0A925I5K6-F1
#
_entry.id   AF-A0A925I5K6-F1
#
_cell.length_a   1.000
_cell.length_b   1.000
_cell.length_c   1.000
_cell.angle_alpha   90.00
_cell.angle_beta   90.00
_cell.angle_gamma   90.00
#
_symmetry.space_group_name_H-M   'P 1'
#
loop_
_entity.id
_entity.type
_entity.pdbx_description
1 polymer ?
#
loop_
_entity_poly.entity_id
_entity_poly.type
_entity_poly.pdbx_seq_one_letter_code
_entity_poly.pdbx_strand_id
1 'polypeptide(L)'
;MLLLMRKPGVTVKLAFLELMTPRLPELVAQLAQDGVRELVVPVFLGPGGHVLHDLPLMIDQLKADHPRLSIKVVEAIGENAGVLAAIADYCVGAADAQ
;
A
#
# COMPACT_ATOMS: atom_id res chain seq x y z
N MET A 1 9.44 8.46 5.63
CA MET A 1 9.71 9.82 6.17
C MET A 1 8.92 10.91 5.44
N LEU A 2 8.99 11.02 4.11
CA LEU A 2 8.27 12.06 3.33
C LEU A 2 6.74 12.08 3.58
N LEU A 3 6.09 10.92 3.62
CA LEU A 3 4.66 10.80 3.90
C LEU A 3 4.25 11.44 5.23
N LEU A 4 5.00 11.16 6.30
CA LEU A 4 4.73 11.69 7.64
C LEU A 4 4.94 13.20 7.72
N MET A 5 5.87 13.75 6.91
CA MET A 5 6.03 15.21 6.81
C MET A 5 4.85 15.87 6.09
N ARG A 6 4.25 15.22 5.09
CA ARG A 6 3.12 15.76 4.32
C ARG A 6 1.76 15.52 4.98
N LYS A 7 1.66 14.50 5.84
CA LYS A 7 0.47 14.16 6.62
C LYS A 7 0.87 13.87 8.08
N PRO A 8 1.21 14.90 8.86
CA PRO A 8 1.43 14.72 10.29
C PRO A 8 0.13 14.22 10.95
N GLY A 9 0.26 13.31 11.92
CA GLY A 9 -0.88 12.72 12.65
C GLY A 9 -1.48 11.46 12.02
N VAL A 10 -0.93 10.94 10.91
CA VAL A 10 -1.25 9.60 10.42
C VAL A 10 -0.16 8.62 10.82
N THR A 11 -0.56 7.43 11.27
CA THR A 11 0.36 6.31 11.48
C THR A 11 0.58 5.60 10.16
N VAL A 12 1.84 5.41 9.78
CA VAL A 12 2.21 4.66 8.57
C VAL A 12 2.96 3.41 8.98
N LYS A 13 2.49 2.25 8.53
CA LYS A 13 3.14 0.96 8.74
C LYS A 13 3.33 0.26 7.40
N LEU A 14 4.45 -0.45 7.27
CA LEU A 14 4.72 -1.30 6.11
C LEU A 14 4.19 -2.69 6.38
N ALA A 15 3.65 -3.33 5.36
CA ALA A 15 3.25 -4.72 5.38
C ALA A 15 3.55 -5.35 4.02
N PHE A 16 3.90 -6.64 4.05
CA PHE A 16 4.26 -7.41 2.86
C PHE A 16 3.24 -8.52 2.63
N LEU A 17 2.98 -8.82 1.35
CA LEU A 17 2.09 -9.92 1.00
C LEU A 17 2.75 -11.27 1.25
N GLU A 18 4.03 -11.38 0.94
CA GLU A 18 4.82 -12.61 1.05
C GLU A 18 6.32 -12.30 1.19
N LEU A 19 7.12 -13.34 1.43
CA LEU A 19 8.60 -13.36 1.47
C LEU A 19 9.29 -12.47 2.52
N MET A 20 8.58 -11.51 3.12
CA MET A 20 9.10 -10.56 4.08
C MET A 20 8.11 -10.33 5.22
N THR A 21 8.62 -9.78 6.32
CA THR A 21 7.83 -9.41 7.50
C THR A 21 7.94 -7.90 7.78
N PRO A 22 6.92 -7.30 8.41
CA PRO A 22 5.68 -7.92 8.89
C PRO A 22 4.70 -8.25 7.76
N ARG A 23 3.98 -9.37 7.88
CA ARG A 23 2.97 -9.72 6.86
C ARG A 23 1.71 -8.88 7.07
N LEU A 24 0.99 -8.60 5.97
CA LEU A 24 -0.26 -7.83 6.03
C LEU A 24 -1.27 -8.40 7.03
N PRO A 25 -1.55 -9.73 7.06
CA PRO A 25 -2.50 -10.27 8.04
C PRO A 25 -2.06 -10.09 9.49
N GLU A 26 -0.77 -10.27 9.77
CA GLU A 26 -0.21 -10.12 11.12
C GLU A 26 -0.32 -8.66 11.59
N LEU A 27 -0.04 -7.72 10.69
CA LEU A 27 -0.14 -6.30 10.99
C LEU A 27 -1.59 -5.87 11.24
N VAL A 28 -2.51 -6.30 10.40
CA VAL A 28 -3.93 -5.97 10.54
C VAL A 28 -4.50 -6.57 11.83
N ALA A 29 -4.12 -7.80 12.20
CA ALA A 29 -4.53 -8.40 13.47
C ALA A 29 -4.04 -7.60 14.70
N GLN A 30 -2.85 -7.01 14.63
CA GLN A 30 -2.33 -6.13 15.69
C GLN A 30 -3.15 -4.83 15.77
N LEU A 31 -3.45 -4.22 14.62
CA LEU A 31 -4.17 -2.95 14.54
C LEU A 31 -5.68 -3.09 14.79
N ALA A 32 -6.23 -4.30 14.59
CA ALA A 32 -7.63 -4.63 14.86
C ALA A 32 -8.04 -4.38 16.31
N GLN A 33 -7.07 -4.43 17.23
CA GLN A 33 -7.31 -4.16 18.65
C GLN A 33 -7.61 -2.69 18.92
N ASP A 34 -7.16 -1.79 18.04
CA ASP A 34 -7.26 -0.34 18.22
C ASP A 34 -8.52 0.26 17.56
N GLY A 35 -9.31 -0.54 16.82
CA GLY A 35 -10.58 -0.12 16.22
C GLY A 35 -10.45 0.98 15.14
N VAL A 36 -9.30 1.06 14.48
CA VAL A 36 -8.93 2.16 13.58
C VAL A 36 -9.45 1.92 12.16
N ARG A 37 -9.65 3.00 11.39
CA ARG A 37 -9.89 2.93 9.94
C ARG A 37 -8.55 2.86 9.21
N GLU A 38 -8.41 1.89 8.32
CA GLU A 38 -7.15 1.65 7.62
C GLU A 38 -7.27 1.86 6.11
N LEU A 39 -6.27 2.53 5.57
CA LEU A 39 -6.08 2.69 4.13
C LEU A 39 -4.84 1.90 3.71
N VAL A 40 -5.05 0.87 2.90
CA VAL A 40 -3.99 0.06 2.30
C VAL A 40 -3.64 0.64 0.94
N VAL A 41 -2.36 0.98 0.75
CA VAL A 41 -1.80 1.51 -0.50
C VAL A 41 -0.86 0.48 -1.10
N PRO A 42 -1.23 -0.20 -2.21
CA PRO A 42 -0.37 -1.20 -2.83
C PRO A 42 0.82 -0.53 -3.56
N VAL A 43 2.03 -0.79 -3.08
CA VAL A 43 3.27 -0.22 -3.66
C VAL A 43 3.82 -1.14 -4.76
N PHE A 44 3.08 -1.26 -5.87
CA PHE A 44 3.47 -2.06 -7.03
C PHE A 44 3.46 -1.19 -8.30
N LEU A 45 4.51 -1.30 -9.12
CA LEU A 45 4.70 -0.47 -10.32
C LEU A 45 4.24 -1.14 -11.63
N GLY A 46 4.09 -2.47 -11.64
CA GLY A 46 3.68 -3.22 -12.82
C GLY A 46 2.67 -4.31 -12.47
N PRO A 47 2.04 -4.94 -13.48
CA PRO A 47 1.04 -5.96 -13.29
C PRO A 47 1.71 -7.26 -12.80
N GLY A 48 1.98 -7.34 -11.50
CA GLY A 48 2.23 -8.62 -10.85
C GLY A 48 0.90 -9.35 -10.77
N GLY A 49 0.63 -10.24 -11.73
CA GLY A 49 -0.67 -10.93 -11.86
C GLY A 49 -1.12 -11.66 -10.58
N HIS A 50 -0.17 -12.11 -9.76
CA HIS A 50 -0.45 -12.68 -8.44
C HIS A 50 -0.89 -11.62 -7.43
N VAL A 51 -0.18 -10.51 -7.36
CA VAL A 51 -0.40 -9.47 -6.34
C VAL A 51 -1.77 -8.79 -6.46
N LEU A 52 -2.17 -8.41 -7.68
CA LEU A 52 -3.45 -7.74 -7.91
C LEU A 52 -4.66 -8.67 -7.74
N HIS A 53 -4.46 -9.98 -7.90
CA HIS A 53 -5.49 -10.99 -7.71
C HIS A 53 -5.57 -11.47 -6.25
N ASP A 54 -4.43 -11.65 -5.61
CA ASP A 54 -4.33 -12.25 -4.28
C ASP A 54 -4.60 -11.24 -3.16
N LEU A 55 -4.26 -9.96 -3.38
CA LEU A 55 -4.53 -8.90 -2.41
C LEU A 55 -6.04 -8.73 -2.14
N PRO A 56 -6.94 -8.63 -3.15
CA PRO A 56 -8.38 -8.57 -2.91
C PRO A 56 -8.90 -9.73 -2.06
N LEU A 57 -8.50 -10.97 -2.38
CA LEU A 57 -8.90 -12.16 -1.63
C LEU A 57 -8.42 -12.11 -0.18
N MET A 58 -7.16 -11.69 0.03
CA MET A 58 -6.60 -11.52 1.36
C MET A 58 -7.35 -10.43 2.16
N ILE A 59 -7.71 -9.32 1.51
CA ILE A 59 -8.45 -8.22 2.15
C ILE A 59 -9.86 -8.64 2.54
N ASP A 60 -10.53 -9.42 1.70
CA ASP A 60 -11.87 -9.93 2.00
C ASP A 60 -11.84 -10.89 3.19
N GLN A 61 -10.83 -11.77 3.27
CA GLN A 61 -10.62 -12.62 4.43
C GLN A 61 -10.36 -11.80 5.70
N LEU A 62 -9.51 -10.76 5.62
CA LEU A 62 -9.21 -9.90 6.77
C LEU A 62 -10.43 -9.13 7.28
N LYS A 63 -11.31 -8.68 6.37
CA LYS A 63 -12.58 -8.05 6.76
C LYS A 63 -13.53 -9.03 7.44
N ALA A 64 -13.55 -10.29 6.99
CA ALA A 64 -14.34 -11.35 7.62
C ALA A 64 -13.83 -11.69 9.03
N ASP A 65 -12.50 -11.77 9.18
CA ASP A 65 -11.85 -12.09 10.47
C ASP A 65 -11.91 -10.92 11.46
N HIS A 66 -11.98 -9.68 10.95
CA HIS A 66 -12.04 -8.46 11.75
C HIS A 66 -13.20 -7.52 11.36
N PRO A 67 -14.48 -7.87 11.67
CA PRO A 67 -15.65 -7.11 11.21
C PRO A 67 -15.74 -5.67 11.74
N ARG A 68 -15.01 -5.35 12.81
CA ARG A 68 -14.96 -3.99 13.38
C ARG A 68 -13.95 -3.08 12.68
N LEU A 69 -13.09 -3.64 11.84
CA LEU A 69 -12.04 -2.92 11.13
C LEU A 69 -12.59 -2.43 9.79
N SER A 70 -12.37 -1.16 9.49
CA SER A 70 -12.73 -0.60 8.19
C SER A 70 -11.49 -0.51 7.31
N ILE A 71 -11.35 -1.45 6.38
CA ILE A 71 -10.22 -1.54 5.47
C ILE A 71 -10.64 -1.03 4.09
N LYS A 72 -9.97 0.02 3.61
CA LYS A 72 -10.07 0.51 2.23
C LYS A 72 -8.75 0.26 1.49
N VAL A 73 -8.85 -0.21 0.25
CA VAL A 73 -7.71 -0.40 -0.64
C VAL A 73 -7.85 0.58 -1.81
N VAL A 74 -6.74 1.21 -2.22
CA VAL A 74 -6.68 2.05 -3.43
C VAL A 74 -5.98 1.32 -4.56
N GLU A 75 -5.99 1.89 -5.77
CA GLU A 75 -5.21 1.35 -6.88
C GLU A 75 -3.72 1.22 -6.55
N ALA A 76 -3.03 0.30 -7.23
CA ALA A 76 -1.59 0.20 -7.11
C ALA A 76 -0.93 1.49 -7.62
N ILE A 77 0.19 1.89 -7.00
CA ILE A 77 0.85 3.16 -7.36
C ILE A 77 1.25 3.23 -8.84
N GLY A 78 1.54 2.09 -9.49
CA GLY A 78 1.88 2.02 -10.92
C GLY A 78 0.72 2.34 -11.85
N GLU A 79 -0.52 2.31 -11.38
CA GLU A 79 -1.70 2.68 -12.16
C GLU A 79 -2.03 4.18 -12.01
N ASN A 80 -1.40 4.86 -11.05
CA ASN A 80 -1.67 6.26 -10.78
C ASN A 80 -0.92 7.17 -11.77
N ALA A 81 -1.68 7.96 -12.53
CA ALA A 81 -1.11 8.86 -13.54
C ALA A 81 -0.07 9.85 -12.99
N GLY A 82 -0.24 10.33 -11.75
CA GLY A 82 0.71 11.24 -11.13
C GLY A 82 2.05 10.58 -10.78
N VAL A 83 2.01 9.29 -10.40
CA VAL A 83 3.22 8.49 -10.15
C VAL A 83 3.95 8.22 -11.46
N LEU A 84 3.23 7.82 -12.51
CA LEU A 84 3.80 7.59 -13.84
C LEU A 84 4.45 8.85 -14.41
N ALA A 85 3.81 10.01 -14.26
CA ALA A 85 4.37 11.30 -14.66
C ALA A 85 5.66 11.61 -13.88
N ALA A 86 5.67 11.44 -12.56
CA ALA A 86 6.84 11.70 -11.73
C ALA A 86 8.04 10.79 -12.09
N ILE A 87 7.78 9.54 -12.46
CA ILE A 87 8.83 8.63 -12.96
C ILE A 87 9.38 9.12 -14.30
N ALA A 88 8.51 9.55 -15.22
CA ALA A 88 8.93 10.10 -16.51
C ALA A 88 9.78 11.36 -16.33
N ASP A 89 9.35 12.31 -15.49
CA ASP A 89 10.07 13.55 -15.19
C ASP A 89 11.46 13.26 -14.61
N TYR A 90 11.56 12.28 -13.70
CA TYR A 90 12.84 11.84 -13.16
C TYR A 90 13.77 11.30 -14.25
N CYS A 91 13.26 10.47 -15.17
CA CYS A 91 14.05 9.91 -16.27
C CYS A 91 14.56 10.99 -17.24
N VAL A 92 13.73 12.00 -17.56
CA VAL A 92 14.14 13.14 -18.39
C VAL A 92 15.26 13.92 -17.70
N GLY A 93 15.08 14.29 -16.44
CA GLY A 93 16.10 15.03 -15.70
C GLY A 93 17.42 14.26 -15.54
N ALA A 94 17.38 12.93 -15.44
CA ALA A 94 18.57 12.09 -15.41
C ALA A 94 19.29 12.03 -16.78
N ALA A 95 18.54 12.02 -17.88
CA ALA A 95 19.10 12.03 -19.23
C ALA A 95 19.73 13.40 -19.60
N ASP A 96 19.11 14.49 -19.15
CA ASP A 96 19.61 15.86 -19.39
C ASP A 96 20.85 16.20 -18.54
N ALA A 97 21.13 15.42 -17.49
CA ALA A 97 22.30 15.57 -16.64
C ALA A 97 23.58 14.89 -17.18
N GLN A 98 23.51 14.27 -18.37
CA GLN A 98 24.65 13.65 -19.05
C GLN A 98 25.35 14.58 -20.03
#